data_AF-A0A847LDI5-F1
#
_entry.id   AF-A0A847LDI5-F1
#
_cell.length_a   1.000
_cell.length_b   1.000
_cell.length_c   1.000
_cell.angle_alpha   90.00
_cell.angle_beta   90.00
_cell.angle_gamma   90.00
#
_symmetry.space_group_name_H-M   'P 1'
#
loop_
_entity.id
_entity.type
_entity.pdbx_description
1 polymer ?
#
loop_
_entity_poly.entity_id
_entity_poly.type
_entity_poly.pdbx_seq_one_letter_code
_entity_poly.pdbx_strand_id
1 'polypeptide(L)' 'MDAAAFAQEFRQLIEAYRERCLWFCPGDCCPTDREARLRILDAIERYGDREAFRQTRRLRRWLLQNSSAPSAGS' A
#
# COMPACT_ATOMS: atom_id res chain seq x y z
N MET A 1 0.65 -7.81 -13.13
CA MET A 1 1.13 -8.07 -11.75
C MET A 1 0.05 -8.89 -11.09
N ASP A 2 0.45 -10.01 -10.51
CA ASP A 2 -0.42 -10.93 -9.80
C ASP A 2 -0.50 -10.55 -8.31
N ALA A 3 -1.51 -11.06 -7.59
CA ALA A 3 -1.74 -10.70 -6.18
C ALA A 3 -0.55 -11.04 -5.27
N ALA A 4 0.16 -12.14 -5.55
CA ALA A 4 1.37 -12.52 -4.81
C ALA A 4 2.52 -11.53 -5.05
N ALA A 5 2.72 -11.10 -6.31
CA ALA A 5 3.74 -10.13 -6.66
C ALA A 5 3.44 -8.75 -6.01
N PHE A 6 2.17 -8.35 -5.98
CA PHE A 6 1.74 -7.15 -5.26
C PHE A 6 2.06 -7.25 -3.76
N ALA A 7 1.71 -8.35 -3.10
CA ALA A 7 1.94 -8.53 -1.67
C ALA A 7 3.43 -8.56 -1.29
N GLN A 8 4.29 -9.03 -2.20
CA GLN A 8 5.75 -8.99 -2.05
C GLN A 8 6.27 -7.54 -2.14
N GLU A 9 5.96 -6.85 -3.24
CA GLU A 9 6.38 -5.46 -3.48
C GLU A 9 5.88 -4.51 -2.38
N PHE A 10 4.64 -4.70 -1.95
CA PHE A 10 4.03 -3.89 -0.90
C PHE A 10 4.72 -4.09 0.46
N ARG A 11 5.08 -5.33 0.81
CA ARG A 11 5.84 -5.60 2.04
C ARG A 11 7.24 -5.01 2.00
N GLN A 12 7.94 -5.13 0.88
CA GLN A 12 9.27 -4.54 0.70
C GLN A 12 9.22 -3.01 0.80
N LEU A 13 8.20 -2.38 0.21
CA LEU A 13 7.97 -0.94 0.32
C LEU A 13 7.71 -0.53 1.78
N ILE A 14 6.85 -1.26 2.49
CA ILE A 14 6.58 -0.99 3.90
C ILE A 14 7.86 -1.10 4.72
N GLU A 15 8.64 -2.17 4.54
CA GLU A 15 9.87 -2.39 5.29
C GLU A 15 10.90 -1.27 5.04
N ALA A 16 11.10 -0.90 3.78
CA ALA A 16 12.01 0.17 3.38
C ALA A 16 11.62 1.55 3.91
N TYR A 17 10.32 1.84 4.00
CA TYR A 17 9.79 3.13 4.44
C TYR A 17 9.18 3.09 5.85
N ARG A 18 9.34 2.00 6.59
CA ARG A 18 8.72 1.79 7.91
C ARG A 18 9.19 2.84 8.90
N GLU A 19 10.51 2.98 8.99
CA GLU A 19 11.17 3.85 9.95
C GLU A 19 11.02 5.34 9.59
N ARG A 20 10.96 5.67 8.29
CA ARG A 20 10.88 7.06 7.82
C ARG A 20 9.45 7.58 7.69
N CYS A 21 8.53 6.78 7.16
CA CYS A 21 7.20 7.24 6.76
C CYS A 21 6.06 6.64 7.58
N LEU A 22 6.28 5.53 8.30
CA LEU A 22 5.24 4.81 9.04
C LEU A 22 5.47 4.81 10.55
N TRP A 23 6.22 5.79 11.08
CA TRP A 23 6.50 5.95 12.52
C TRP A 23 5.21 6.06 13.38
N PHE A 24 4.10 6.51 12.79
CA PHE A 24 2.80 6.61 13.46
C PHE A 24 2.00 5.29 13.44
N CYS A 25 2.44 4.30 12.65
CA CYS A 25 1.75 3.04 12.48
C CYS A 25 2.42 1.97 13.36
N PRO A 26 1.74 1.47 14.41
CA PRO A 26 2.31 0.46 15.29
C PRO A 26 2.63 -0.80 14.49
N GLY A 27 3.72 -1.48 14.86
CA GLY A 27 4.28 -2.59 14.08
C GLY A 27 3.36 -3.79 13.83
N ASP A 28 2.23 -3.84 14.54
CA ASP A 28 1.18 -4.85 14.47
C ASP A 28 0.03 -4.49 13.50
N CYS A 29 0.05 -3.31 12.88
CA CYS A 29 -0.93 -2.94 11.86
C CYS A 29 -0.67 -3.72 10.56
N CYS A 30 -1.08 -4.99 10.52
CA CYS A 30 -1.18 -5.76 9.29
C CYS A 30 -2.37 -5.24 8.48
N PRO A 31 -2.18 -4.59 7.32
CA PRO A 31 -3.27 -4.07 6.52
C PRO A 31 -3.91 -5.24 5.75
N THR A 32 -4.83 -5.95 6.40
CA THR A 32 -5.63 -7.00 5.74
C THR A 32 -6.63 -6.37 4.77
N ASP A 33 -7.05 -5.14 5.06
CA ASP A 33 -8.07 -4.41 4.31
C ASP A 33 -7.47 -3.52 3.20
N ARG A 34 -8.22 -3.39 2.10
CA ARG A 34 -7.88 -2.51 0.97
C ARG A 34 -7.69 -1.06 1.42
N GLU A 35 -8.56 -0.57 2.29
CA GLU A 35 -8.48 0.82 2.76
C GLU A 35 -7.22 1.06 3.59
N ALA A 36 -6.84 0.09 4.43
CA ALA A 36 -5.59 0.15 5.18
C ALA A 36 -4.37 0.17 4.25
N ARG A 37 -4.36 -0.65 3.19
CA ARG A 37 -3.29 -0.62 2.19
C ARG A 37 -3.21 0.73 1.47
N LEU A 38 -4.35 1.31 1.10
CA LEU A 38 -4.40 2.63 0.47
C LEU A 38 -3.88 3.74 1.39
N ARG A 39 -4.22 3.69 2.70
CA ARG A 39 -3.71 4.66 3.68
C ARG A 39 -2.20 4.58 3.86
N ILE A 40 -1.63 3.38 3.87
CA ILE A 40 -0.17 3.21 3.92
C ILE A 40 0.49 3.78 2.65
N LEU A 41 -0.07 3.49 1.47
CA LEU A 41 0.45 4.08 0.23
C LEU A 41 0.36 5.60 0.22
N ASP A 42 -0.71 6.18 0.77
CA ASP A 42 -0.87 7.64 0.91
C ASP A 42 0.16 8.24 1.88
N ALA A 43 0.40 7.60 3.02
CA ALA A 43 1.42 8.01 3.98
C ALA A 43 2.83 7.98 3.37
N ILE A 44 3.16 6.92 2.64
CA ILE A 44 4.45 6.82 1.94
C ILE A 44 4.53 7.84 0.79
N GLU A 45 3.43 8.13 0.09
CA GLU A 45 3.38 9.18 -0.94
C GLU A 45 3.60 10.58 -0.33
N ARG A 46 3.11 10.82 0.89
CA ARG A 46 3.12 12.13 1.55
C ARG A 46 4.40 12.43 2.32
N TYR A 47 5.02 11.40 2.90
CA TYR A 47 6.24 11.53 3.72
C TYR A 47 7.49 10.96 3.05
N GLY A 48 7.34 10.22 1.94
CA GLY A 48 8.46 9.59 1.23
C GLY A 48 9.09 10.48 0.15
N ASP A 49 10.10 9.92 -0.51
CA ASP A 49 10.85 10.57 -1.58
C ASP A 49 10.15 10.42 -2.95
N ARG A 50 10.69 11.08 -4.00
CA ARG A 50 10.17 10.95 -5.39
C ARG A 50 10.13 9.51 -5.91
N GLU A 51 11.01 8.65 -5.43
CA GLU A 51 11.00 7.22 -5.77
C GLU A 51 9.82 6.51 -5.11
N ALA A 52 9.61 6.77 -3.82
CA ALA A 52 8.46 6.30 -3.06
C ALA A 52 7.15 6.69 -3.74
N PHE A 53 7.02 7.95 -4.18
CA PHE A 53 5.87 8.45 -4.94
C PHE A 53 5.61 7.66 -6.23
N ARG A 54 6.66 7.32 -6.99
CA ARG A 54 6.51 6.54 -8.23
C ARG A 54 6.05 5.10 -7.94
N GLN A 55 6.62 4.47 -6.92
CA GLN A 55 6.24 3.10 -6.53
C GLN A 55 4.83 3.04 -5.94
N THR A 56 4.47 3.96 -5.03
CA THR A 56 3.14 4.00 -4.42
C THR A 56 2.05 4.26 -5.44
N ARG A 57 2.25 5.18 -6.40
CA ARG A 57 1.30 5.43 -7.51
C ARG A 57 1.05 4.18 -8.35
N ARG A 58 2.08 3.41 -8.65
CA ARG A 58 1.98 2.15 -9.41
C ARG A 58 1.17 1.11 -8.65
N LEU A 59 1.50 0.89 -7.38
CA LEU A 59 0.81 -0.05 -6.51
C LEU A 59 -0.65 0.35 -6.27
N ARG A 60 -0.91 1.65 -6.04
CA ARG A 60 -2.25 2.22 -5.88
C ARG A 60 -3.10 2.00 -7.11
N ARG A 61 -2.57 2.25 -8.31
CA ARG A 61 -3.28 2.02 -9.57
C ARG A 61 -3.67 0.55 -9.73
N TRP A 62 -2.75 -0.36 -9.44
CA TRP A 62 -3.04 -1.80 -9.47
C TRP A 62 -4.15 -2.17 -8.47
N LEU A 63 -4.07 -1.68 -7.23
CA LEU A 63 -5.09 -1.87 -6.19
C LEU A 63 -6.48 -1.38 -6.64
N LEU A 64 -6.55 -0.21 -7.29
CA LEU A 64 -7.81 0.34 -7.80
C LEU A 64 -8.37 -0.49 -8.97
N GLN A 65 -7.50 -1.04 -9.83
CA GLN A 65 -7.89 -1.77 -11.03
C GLN A 65 -8.23 -3.24 -10.76
N ASN A 66 -7.60 -3.86 -9.76
CA ASN A 66 -7.81 -5.26 -9.39
C ASN A 66 -8.88 -5.44 -8.30
N SER A 67 -9.36 -4.35 -7.69
CA SER A 67 -10.47 -4.39 -6.72
C SER A 67 -11.86 -4.49 -7.36
N SER A 68 -11.96 -4.94 -8.61
CA SER A 68 -13.24 -5.42 -9.17
C SER A 68 -13.54 -6.82 -8.65
N ALA A 69 -13.64 -6.96 -7.32
CA ALA A 69 -14.59 -7.89 -6.74
C ALA A 69 -15.89 -7.08 -6.55
N PRO A 70 -17.05 -7.58 -7.00
CA PRO A 70 -18.28 -6.82 -6.95
C PRO A 70 -18.56 -6.47 -5.49
N SER A 71 -18.85 -5.20 -5.24
CA SER A 71 -19.68 -4.82 -4.10
C SER A 71 -20.99 -5.60 -4.24
N ALA A 72 -21.03 -6.80 -3.67
CA ALA A 72 -22.25 -7.53 -3.41
C ALA A 72 -22.76 -7.08 -2.04
N GLY A 73 -23.99 -6.56 -2.04
CA GLY A 73 -24.82 -6.31 -0.85
C GLY A 73 -24.65 -4.89 -0.28
N SER A 74 -25.71 -4.08 -0.14
CA SER A 74 -27.15 -4.34 -0.18
C SER A 74 -27.92 -3.10 -0.62
#